data_AF-A0A930A630-F1
#
_entry.id   AF-A0A930A630-F1
#
_cell.length_a   1.000
_cell.length_b   1.000
_cell.length_c   1.000
_cell.angle_alpha   90.00
_cell.angle_beta   90.00
_cell.angle_gamma   90.00
#
_symmetry.space_group_name_H-M   'P 1'
#
loop_
_entity.id
_entity.type
_entity.pdbx_description
1 polymer ?
#
loop_
_entity_poly.entity_id
_entity_poly.type
_entity_poly.pdbx_seq_one_letter_code
_entity_poly.pdbx_strand_id
1 'polypeptide(L)'
;MNEDVKTNDIILDPVPEGVIPVDEWVYGPGDEVITYTAKQVIVPFDVIFNIPSQVRRLNDFYVVYKDAYVKQFGEITKYMNYFIKFYDPDNELLSNYLGLKYLLESRKIKMGRKDFIKLLYEYIVTPTMYQKVMNMVNDNYRVDLTQKKKEGISYYESLEFTNHHAKLLMLISIFIRIFIPMVMHYISTMKSKSENAHLIEYYRPIFDIVEENEHVNLYQKLFNSINVSVQLSYKKNKIIWDKYEAQSVDVISRSEEYLDKNIIVDNVFKYQFDKSIISFNSVIIKTQLKYSSHKNFNMNYKEINQEKDSEGLSYLDKLEMSAVKIDENIILLSKVNIDSTIKRIKRENRIKISKDEIKFYTEQFKVNRISKNLIFYYYSKYFGGYNDLNHITLKQYIKLMILMKRKMEFSGYQYLNQIITANINGKINSRTIHNSKFIEKVETSSVYQNIRNEKFKTINDVGKGDLIINILSTLINTEFTYVDYDNPELTGEPIEMDLDILSQEFLDFVNQI
;
A
#
# COMPACT_ATOMS: atom_id res chain seq x y z
N MET A 1 22.19 14.84 -18.72
CA MET A 1 23.40 15.67 -18.82
C MET A 1 24.29 15.30 -17.66
N ASN A 2 25.42 14.68 -17.98
CA ASN A 2 26.48 14.37 -17.04
C ASN A 2 27.17 15.67 -16.66
N GLU A 3 26.97 16.12 -15.43
CA GLU A 3 27.91 17.03 -14.78
C GLU A 3 28.82 16.18 -13.90
N ASP A 4 30.09 16.16 -14.26
CA ASP A 4 31.18 15.59 -13.49
C ASP A 4 31.18 16.19 -12.08
N VAL A 5 30.71 15.41 -11.12
CA VAL A 5 30.93 15.68 -9.70
C VAL A 5 32.40 15.44 -9.45
N LYS A 6 33.20 16.51 -9.42
CA LYS A 6 34.54 16.49 -8.83
C LYS A 6 34.43 15.94 -7.42
N THR A 7 34.85 14.70 -7.22
CA THR A 7 35.12 14.13 -5.90
C THR A 7 36.27 14.90 -5.30
N ASN A 8 35.98 15.86 -4.42
CA ASN A 8 37.00 16.38 -3.52
C ASN A 8 37.45 15.21 -2.65
N ASP A 9 38.68 14.75 -2.86
CA ASP A 9 39.27 13.66 -2.08
C ASP A 9 39.18 14.00 -0.59
N ILE A 10 38.52 13.11 0.17
CA ILE A 10 38.42 13.23 1.61
C ILE A 10 39.79 12.86 2.18
N ILE A 11 40.44 13.81 2.85
CA ILE A 11 41.68 13.53 3.58
C ILE A 11 41.28 12.74 4.83
N LEU A 12 41.81 11.52 4.95
CA LEU A 12 41.62 10.66 6.10
C LEU A 12 42.80 10.80 7.05
N ASP A 13 42.51 10.93 8.34
CA ASP A 13 43.50 10.87 9.40
C ASP A 13 44.23 9.52 9.36
N PRO A 14 45.51 9.47 9.81
CA PRO A 14 46.27 8.24 9.87
C PRO A 14 45.60 7.23 10.79
N VAL A 15 45.68 5.95 10.43
CA VAL A 15 45.15 4.86 11.25
C VAL A 15 45.98 4.75 12.54
N PRO A 16 45.37 4.58 13.72
CA PRO A 16 46.11 4.28 14.95
C PRO A 16 46.96 3.01 14.79
N GLU A 17 48.15 2.99 15.40
CA GLU A 17 49.09 1.88 15.28
C GLU A 17 48.46 0.56 15.78
N GLY A 18 48.50 -0.49 14.95
CA GLY A 18 47.91 -1.80 15.27
C GLY A 18 46.42 -1.95 14.98
N VAL A 19 45.73 -0.90 14.51
CA VAL A 19 44.31 -0.97 14.13
C VAL A 19 44.16 -1.25 12.63
N ILE A 20 43.25 -2.17 12.29
CA ILE A 20 42.83 -2.41 10.90
C ILE A 20 41.47 -1.73 10.72
N PRO A 21 41.32 -0.74 9.82
CA PRO A 21 40.05 -0.07 9.61
C PRO A 21 38.97 -1.05 9.14
N VAL A 22 37.76 -0.97 9.72
CA VAL A 22 36.66 -1.89 9.41
C VAL A 22 36.27 -1.86 7.93
N ASP A 23 36.30 -0.69 7.29
CA ASP A 23 35.97 -0.56 5.85
C ASP A 23 36.98 -1.30 4.96
N GLU A 24 38.24 -1.36 5.38
CA GLU A 24 39.35 -2.03 4.69
C GLU A 24 39.52 -3.50 5.14
N TRP A 25 38.87 -3.90 6.24
CA TRP A 25 39.01 -5.23 6.80
C TRP A 25 38.38 -6.32 5.90
N VAL A 26 39.13 -7.41 5.73
CA VAL A 26 38.73 -8.62 5.02
C VAL A 26 38.75 -9.78 5.99
N TYR A 27 37.75 -10.66 5.90
CA TYR A 27 37.66 -11.84 6.75
C TYR A 27 38.91 -12.72 6.64
N GLY A 28 39.53 -13.00 7.78
CA GLY A 28 40.45 -14.11 7.94
C GLY A 28 39.72 -15.43 8.21
N PRO A 29 40.45 -16.56 8.26
CA PRO A 29 39.86 -17.85 8.58
C PRO A 29 39.20 -17.86 9.98
N GLY A 30 37.89 -18.12 10.04
CA GLY A 30 37.13 -18.16 11.30
C GLY A 30 36.57 -16.82 11.78
N ASP A 31 36.81 -15.72 11.05
CA ASP A 31 36.32 -14.39 11.45
C ASP A 31 34.84 -14.15 11.12
N GLU A 32 34.28 -14.94 10.20
CA GLU A 32 32.88 -14.83 9.79
C GLU A 32 31.96 -15.62 10.73
N VAL A 33 31.71 -15.06 11.91
CA VAL A 33 30.86 -15.69 12.95
C VAL A 33 29.39 -15.56 12.59
N ILE A 34 28.95 -14.34 12.26
CA ILE A 34 27.60 -14.00 11.83
C ILE A 34 27.56 -14.02 10.30
N THR A 35 26.67 -14.85 9.76
CA THR A 35 26.46 -15.00 8.32
C THR A 35 25.03 -14.57 7.96
N TYR A 36 24.70 -14.60 6.67
CA TYR A 36 23.36 -14.27 6.21
C TYR A 36 22.96 -15.08 4.99
N THR A 37 21.65 -15.20 4.81
CA THR A 37 21.00 -15.73 3.60
C THR A 37 20.00 -14.69 3.08
N ALA A 38 19.19 -15.05 2.08
CA ALA A 38 18.33 -14.10 1.37
C ALA A 38 17.41 -13.26 2.28
N LYS A 39 16.89 -13.80 3.39
CA LYS A 39 16.01 -13.05 4.33
C LYS A 39 16.27 -13.38 5.79
N GLN A 40 17.44 -13.93 6.10
CA GLN A 40 17.81 -14.31 7.45
C GLN A 40 19.25 -13.90 7.75
N VAL A 41 19.47 -13.46 8.98
CA VAL A 41 20.81 -13.36 9.57
C VAL A 41 21.00 -14.59 10.44
N ILE A 42 22.13 -15.27 10.32
CA ILE A 42 22.40 -16.54 10.99
C ILE A 42 23.54 -16.33 11.98
N VAL A 43 23.27 -16.68 13.24
CA VAL A 43 24.26 -16.69 14.31
C VAL A 43 24.35 -18.14 14.84
N PRO A 44 25.45 -18.87 14.60
CA PRO A 44 25.54 -20.29 14.92
C PRO A 44 25.80 -20.52 16.42
N PHE A 45 24.81 -20.23 17.27
CA PHE A 45 24.92 -20.37 18.73
C PHE A 45 25.25 -21.80 19.18
N ASP A 46 24.75 -22.80 18.46
CA ASP A 46 25.04 -24.21 18.73
C ASP A 46 26.54 -24.54 18.59
N VAL A 47 27.20 -23.96 17.60
CA VAL A 47 28.65 -24.12 17.37
C VAL A 47 29.45 -23.30 18.37
N ILE A 48 29.08 -22.03 18.56
CA ILE A 48 29.84 -21.07 19.39
C ILE A 48 29.83 -21.49 20.87
N PHE A 49 28.67 -21.90 21.39
CA PHE A 49 28.51 -22.25 22.80
C PHE A 49 28.51 -23.77 23.05
N ASN A 50 28.73 -24.58 22.01
CA ASN A 50 28.72 -26.04 22.06
C ASN A 50 27.43 -26.61 22.71
N ILE A 51 26.28 -26.08 22.30
CA ILE A 51 24.95 -26.38 22.88
C ILE A 51 24.26 -27.46 22.03
N PRO A 52 23.42 -28.36 22.61
CA PRO A 52 22.71 -29.39 21.86
C PRO A 52 21.92 -28.87 20.65
N SER A 53 21.87 -29.70 19.60
CA SER A 53 21.26 -29.40 18.28
C SER A 53 19.79 -28.94 18.31
N GLN A 54 19.08 -29.14 19.42
CA GLN A 54 17.73 -28.61 19.65
C GLN A 54 17.67 -27.08 19.70
N VAL A 55 18.81 -26.42 19.93
CA VAL A 55 18.96 -24.96 19.98
C VAL A 55 19.19 -24.34 18.59
N ARG A 56 19.42 -25.14 17.55
CA ARG A 56 19.61 -24.66 16.16
C ARG A 56 18.51 -23.74 15.65
N ARG A 57 17.27 -23.92 16.12
CA ARG A 57 16.16 -23.01 15.78
C ARG A 57 16.41 -21.56 16.19
N LEU A 58 17.21 -21.34 17.23
CA LEU A 58 17.55 -20.01 17.74
C LEU A 58 18.62 -19.32 16.88
N ASN A 59 19.29 -20.03 15.98
CA ASN A 59 20.36 -19.46 15.16
C ASN A 59 19.82 -18.46 14.12
N ASP A 60 18.56 -18.62 13.69
CA ASP A 60 18.02 -17.89 12.55
C ASP A 60 17.23 -16.64 12.96
N PHE A 61 17.68 -15.47 12.52
CA PHE A 61 16.99 -14.19 12.68
C PHE A 61 16.30 -13.79 11.37
N TYR A 62 14.98 -13.92 11.33
CA TYR A 62 14.16 -13.56 10.16
C TYR A 62 14.07 -12.04 9.96
N VAL A 63 14.39 -11.56 8.76
CA VAL A 63 14.27 -10.16 8.35
C VAL A 63 13.46 -10.09 7.05
N VAL A 64 12.14 -10.21 7.18
CA VAL A 64 11.27 -10.47 6.01
C VAL A 64 10.67 -9.22 5.41
N TYR A 65 10.41 -8.20 6.24
CA TYR A 65 9.53 -7.10 5.87
C TYR A 65 10.25 -5.83 5.40
N LYS A 66 11.58 -5.78 5.39
CA LYS A 66 12.34 -4.59 4.98
C LYS A 66 13.54 -4.93 4.09
N ASP A 67 13.30 -4.91 2.77
CA ASP A 67 14.31 -5.27 1.76
C ASP A 67 15.52 -4.32 1.76
N ALA A 68 15.37 -3.08 2.23
CA ALA A 68 16.48 -2.13 2.36
C ALA A 68 17.58 -2.64 3.32
N TYR A 69 17.20 -3.37 4.37
CA TYR A 69 18.15 -3.99 5.30
C TYR A 69 18.80 -5.22 4.67
N VAL A 70 17.99 -6.07 4.02
CA VAL A 70 18.45 -7.28 3.34
C VAL A 70 19.54 -6.96 2.32
N LYS A 71 19.36 -5.89 1.52
CA LYS A 71 20.35 -5.42 0.54
C LYS A 71 21.67 -4.93 1.15
N GLN A 72 21.76 -4.81 2.46
CA GLN A 72 22.93 -4.33 3.19
C GLN A 72 23.44 -5.35 4.21
N PHE A 73 22.96 -6.59 4.15
CA PHE A 73 23.43 -7.65 5.05
C PHE A 73 24.94 -7.85 5.02
N GLY A 74 25.57 -7.81 3.84
CA GLY A 74 27.03 -7.92 3.74
C GLY A 74 27.77 -6.89 4.60
N GLU A 75 27.33 -5.63 4.55
CA GLU A 75 27.91 -4.57 5.39
C GLU A 75 27.52 -4.71 6.86
N ILE A 76 26.25 -5.03 7.15
CA ILE A 76 25.77 -5.19 8.53
C ILE A 76 26.54 -6.32 9.23
N THR A 77 26.65 -7.50 8.62
CA THR A 77 27.36 -8.64 9.23
C THR A 77 28.86 -8.41 9.30
N LYS A 78 29.46 -7.75 8.30
CA LYS A 78 30.88 -7.35 8.33
C LYS A 78 31.20 -6.50 9.55
N TYR A 79 30.41 -5.45 9.80
CA TYR A 79 30.63 -4.58 10.95
C TYR A 79 30.40 -5.29 12.28
N MET A 80 29.40 -6.17 12.35
CA MET A 80 29.15 -6.96 13.56
C MET A 80 30.27 -7.98 13.83
N ASN A 81 30.76 -8.68 12.80
CA ASN A 81 31.87 -9.62 12.93
C ASN A 81 33.17 -8.92 13.33
N TYR A 82 33.43 -7.73 12.77
CA TYR A 82 34.56 -6.91 13.16
C TYR A 82 34.48 -6.52 14.65
N PHE A 83 33.31 -6.07 15.09
CA PHE A 83 33.06 -5.75 16.49
C PHE A 83 33.31 -6.97 17.40
N ILE A 84 32.76 -8.13 17.05
CA ILE A 84 32.94 -9.38 17.81
C ILE A 84 34.41 -9.75 17.94
N LYS A 85 35.16 -9.67 16.84
CA LYS A 85 36.56 -10.07 16.81
C LYS A 85 37.46 -9.17 17.65
N PHE A 86 37.30 -7.85 17.54
CA PHE A 86 38.29 -6.90 18.08
C PHE A 86 37.84 -6.21 19.38
N TYR A 87 36.53 -6.12 19.66
CA TYR A 87 36.00 -5.31 20.76
C TYR A 87 35.10 -6.10 21.73
N ASP A 88 34.64 -7.30 21.37
CA ASP A 88 33.79 -8.15 22.22
C ASP A 88 34.39 -9.56 22.45
N PRO A 89 35.61 -9.68 23.00
CA PRO A 89 36.31 -10.95 23.18
C PRO A 89 35.61 -11.91 24.17
N ASP A 90 34.78 -11.36 25.06
CA ASP A 90 33.94 -12.06 26.03
C ASP A 90 32.59 -12.52 25.44
N ASN A 91 32.32 -12.23 24.16
CA ASN A 91 31.08 -12.60 23.46
C ASN A 91 29.81 -12.12 24.17
N GLU A 92 29.85 -10.91 24.75
CA GLU A 92 28.70 -10.30 25.43
C GLU A 92 27.53 -10.15 24.45
N LEU A 93 27.79 -9.68 23.23
CA LEU A 93 26.76 -9.48 22.21
C LEU A 93 26.05 -10.79 21.86
N LEU A 94 26.83 -11.85 21.60
CA LEU A 94 26.31 -13.16 21.21
C LEU A 94 25.52 -13.81 22.35
N SER A 95 26.00 -13.66 23.59
CA SER A 95 25.32 -14.16 24.79
C SER A 95 23.97 -13.45 24.99
N ASN A 96 23.95 -12.13 24.83
CA ASN A 96 22.74 -11.33 24.97
C ASN A 96 21.73 -11.60 23.84
N TYR A 97 22.20 -11.84 22.61
CA TYR A 97 21.36 -12.28 21.51
C TYR A 97 20.68 -13.61 21.80
N LEU A 98 21.44 -14.61 22.26
CA LEU A 98 20.89 -15.92 22.60
C LEU A 98 19.82 -15.81 23.70
N GLY A 99 20.09 -15.00 24.74
CA GLY A 99 19.15 -14.74 25.83
C GLY A 99 17.84 -14.12 25.34
N LEU A 100 17.91 -13.02 24.58
CA LEU A 100 16.73 -12.36 24.02
C LEU A 100 15.96 -13.28 23.05
N LYS A 101 16.69 -13.99 22.18
CA LYS A 101 16.11 -14.90 21.19
C LYS A 101 15.36 -16.06 21.86
N TYR A 102 15.90 -16.60 22.95
CA TYR A 102 15.22 -17.61 23.76
C TYR A 102 13.91 -17.08 24.37
N LEU A 103 13.91 -15.85 24.88
CA LEU A 103 12.71 -15.21 25.42
C LEU A 103 11.64 -14.99 24.34
N LEU A 104 12.06 -14.59 23.13
CA LEU A 104 11.16 -14.37 22.00
C LEU A 104 10.52 -15.68 21.49
N GLU A 105 11.26 -16.78 21.48
CA GLU A 105 10.71 -18.06 21.02
C GLU A 105 9.96 -18.85 22.10
N SER A 106 9.94 -18.35 23.34
CA SER A 106 9.16 -18.95 24.41
C SER A 106 7.66 -18.74 24.17
N ARG A 107 6.97 -19.83 23.79
CA ARG A 107 5.52 -19.85 23.46
C ARG A 107 4.58 -19.31 24.57
N LYS A 108 5.09 -19.07 25.78
CA LYS A 108 4.32 -18.62 26.94
C LYS A 108 4.21 -17.10 27.04
N ILE A 109 5.03 -16.33 26.30
CA ILE A 109 5.14 -14.88 26.49
C ILE A 109 4.60 -14.16 25.25
N LYS A 110 3.54 -13.36 25.44
CA LYS A 110 3.13 -12.35 24.45
C LYS A 110 3.72 -11.02 24.86
N MET A 111 4.64 -10.50 24.06
CA MET A 111 5.37 -9.28 24.38
C MET A 111 4.84 -8.08 23.59
N GLY A 112 4.51 -6.99 24.29
CA GLY A 112 4.19 -5.70 23.68
C GLY A 112 5.43 -5.03 23.09
N ARG A 113 5.23 -4.03 22.22
CA ARG A 113 6.35 -3.26 21.64
C ARG A 113 7.17 -2.58 22.73
N LYS A 114 6.51 -1.89 23.67
CA LYS A 114 7.17 -1.16 24.77
C LYS A 114 8.01 -2.11 25.66
N ASP A 115 7.46 -3.27 25.99
CA ASP A 115 8.16 -4.27 26.80
C ASP A 115 9.39 -4.82 26.07
N PHE A 116 9.26 -5.09 24.77
CA PHE A 116 10.39 -5.55 23.96
C PHE A 116 11.47 -4.48 23.82
N ILE A 117 11.11 -3.21 23.61
CA ILE A 117 12.07 -2.10 23.56
C ILE A 117 12.84 -2.04 24.88
N LYS A 118 12.14 -2.09 26.02
CA LYS A 118 12.80 -2.10 27.32
C LYS A 118 13.82 -3.25 27.44
N LEU A 119 13.41 -4.48 27.11
CA LEU A 119 14.29 -5.64 27.14
C LEU A 119 15.46 -5.55 26.16
N LEU A 120 15.23 -5.04 24.95
CA LEU A 120 16.27 -4.86 23.95
C LEU A 120 17.39 -3.97 24.48
N TYR A 121 17.03 -2.83 25.08
CA TYR A 121 18.02 -1.90 25.62
C TYR A 121 18.68 -2.44 26.89
N GLU A 122 17.94 -3.12 27.77
CA GLU A 122 18.50 -3.75 28.97
C GLU A 122 19.55 -4.83 28.64
N TYR A 123 19.33 -5.62 27.58
CA TYR A 123 20.25 -6.69 27.18
C TYR A 123 21.36 -6.22 26.25
N ILE A 124 21.12 -5.27 25.34
CA ILE A 124 22.09 -4.91 24.29
C ILE A 124 22.87 -3.64 24.59
N VAL A 125 22.26 -2.66 25.27
CA VAL A 125 22.88 -1.35 25.55
C VAL A 125 23.33 -1.30 27.00
N THR A 126 24.13 -2.29 27.40
CA THR A 126 24.79 -2.29 28.70
C THR A 126 25.92 -1.23 28.73
N PRO A 127 26.33 -0.75 29.91
CA PRO A 127 27.46 0.20 30.01
C PRO A 127 28.75 -0.33 29.36
N THR A 128 29.00 -1.64 29.48
CA THR A 128 30.15 -2.32 28.86
C THR A 128 30.04 -2.34 27.35
N MET A 129 28.87 -2.70 26.78
CA MET A 129 28.63 -2.66 25.34
C MET A 129 28.78 -1.25 24.77
N TYR A 130 28.26 -0.24 25.46
CA TYR A 130 28.40 1.15 25.05
C TYR A 130 29.88 1.55 24.94
N GLN A 131 30.69 1.23 25.96
CA GLN A 131 32.11 1.53 25.95
C GLN A 131 32.87 0.78 24.83
N LYS A 132 32.56 -0.51 24.62
CA LYS A 132 33.16 -1.31 23.55
C LYS A 132 32.88 -0.72 22.16
N VAL A 133 31.63 -0.32 21.91
CA VAL A 133 31.24 0.31 20.64
C VAL A 133 31.89 1.69 20.49
N MET A 134 31.97 2.48 21.58
CA MET A 134 32.62 3.79 21.56
C MET A 134 34.13 3.67 21.26
N ASN A 135 34.81 2.65 21.80
CA ASN A 135 36.21 2.36 21.48
C ASN A 135 36.37 2.02 20.00
N MET A 136 35.52 1.13 19.46
CA MET A 136 35.51 0.82 18.02
C MET A 136 35.35 2.07 17.16
N VAL A 137 34.46 2.98 17.54
CA VAL A 137 34.23 4.22 16.81
C VAL A 137 35.44 5.14 16.88
N ASN A 138 36.07 5.28 18.05
CA ASN A 138 37.24 6.13 18.23
C ASN A 138 38.43 5.67 17.40
N ASP A 139 38.64 4.35 17.30
CA ASP A 139 39.75 3.75 16.58
C ASP A 139 39.57 3.79 15.06
N ASN A 140 38.31 3.76 14.59
CA ASN A 140 38.00 3.69 13.16
C ASN A 140 37.66 5.05 12.53
N TYR A 141 37.22 6.06 13.29
CA TYR A 141 36.80 7.34 12.72
C TYR A 141 37.98 8.21 12.30
N ARG A 142 38.12 8.39 10.98
CA ARG A 142 39.27 9.07 10.35
C ARG A 142 38.92 10.31 9.53
N VAL A 143 37.64 10.69 9.45
CA VAL A 143 37.23 11.84 8.62
C VAL A 143 37.32 13.12 9.43
N ASP A 144 38.21 14.02 9.06
CA ASP A 144 38.30 15.33 9.69
C ASP A 144 37.33 16.33 9.04
N LEU A 145 36.28 16.71 9.78
CA LEU A 145 35.30 17.70 9.36
C LEU A 145 35.81 19.14 9.51
N THR A 146 36.87 19.38 10.29
CA THR A 146 37.37 20.72 10.59
C THR A 146 38.11 21.36 9.40
N GLN A 147 38.73 20.54 8.54
CA GLN A 147 39.48 20.98 7.35
C GLN A 147 38.61 21.61 6.25
N LYS A 148 37.28 21.40 6.28
CA LYS A 148 36.35 21.95 5.27
C LYS A 148 35.95 23.41 5.52
N LYS A 149 36.44 24.05 6.59
CA LYS A 149 36.16 25.48 6.82
C LYS A 149 36.90 26.34 5.82
N LYS A 150 36.17 27.06 4.96
CA LYS A 150 36.72 28.24 4.29
C LYS A 150 37.00 29.29 5.36
N GLU A 151 38.21 29.83 5.39
CA GLU A 151 38.59 30.92 6.29
C GLU A 151 37.54 32.05 6.23
N GLY A 152 37.03 32.47 7.40
CA GLY A 152 36.11 33.60 7.54
C GLY A 152 34.60 33.29 7.57
N ILE A 153 34.15 32.03 7.45
CA ILE A 153 32.72 31.68 7.56
C ILE A 153 32.42 31.05 8.92
N SER A 154 31.74 31.82 9.79
CA SER A 154 31.13 31.33 11.03
C SER A 154 29.70 30.84 10.73
N TYR A 155 29.44 29.56 10.99
CA TYR A 155 28.07 29.03 11.01
C TYR A 155 27.53 29.08 12.44
N TYR A 156 26.21 29.10 12.59
CA TYR A 156 25.59 28.91 13.91
C TYR A 156 25.97 27.54 14.48
N GLU A 157 26.33 27.50 15.76
CA GLU A 157 26.73 26.27 16.47
C GLU A 157 25.68 25.15 16.37
N SER A 158 24.40 25.51 16.32
CA SER A 158 23.28 24.59 16.14
C SER A 158 23.28 23.84 14.81
N LEU A 159 23.99 24.35 13.79
CA LEU A 159 24.07 23.77 12.44
C LEU A 159 25.43 23.14 12.13
N GLU A 160 26.45 23.43 12.95
CA GLU A 160 27.81 22.95 12.71
C GLU A 160 28.04 21.57 13.34
N PHE A 161 28.44 20.58 12.53
CA PHE A 161 28.80 19.25 12.99
C PHE A 161 30.31 19.16 13.21
N THR A 162 30.72 18.71 14.41
CA THR A 162 32.12 18.47 14.79
C THR A 162 32.46 17.00 14.59
N ASN A 163 33.76 16.66 14.65
CA ASN A 163 34.21 15.26 14.61
C ASN A 163 33.59 14.44 15.75
N HIS A 164 33.40 15.05 16.92
CA HIS A 164 32.71 14.41 18.04
C HIS A 164 31.25 14.06 17.70
N HIS A 165 30.49 14.99 17.12
CA HIS A 165 29.12 14.69 16.67
C HIS A 165 29.06 13.54 15.65
N ALA A 166 30.02 13.49 14.73
CA ALA A 166 30.06 12.44 13.72
C ALA A 166 30.46 11.07 14.29
N LYS A 167 31.37 11.02 15.27
CA LYS A 167 31.66 9.81 16.04
C LYS A 167 30.40 9.28 16.72
N LEU A 168 29.65 10.14 17.42
CA LEU A 168 28.43 9.71 18.08
C LEU A 168 27.34 9.23 17.09
N LEU A 169 27.22 9.86 15.92
CA LEU A 169 26.33 9.35 14.85
C LEU A 169 26.77 7.97 14.36
N MET A 170 28.08 7.70 14.34
CA MET A 170 28.59 6.39 13.99
C MET A 170 28.34 5.35 15.08
N LEU A 171 28.46 5.72 16.35
CA LEU A 171 28.06 4.88 17.48
C LEU A 171 26.60 4.45 17.35
N ILE A 172 25.70 5.39 17.04
CA ILE A 172 24.29 5.11 16.79
C ILE A 172 24.12 4.16 15.59
N SER A 173 24.88 4.36 14.51
CA SER A 173 24.87 3.45 13.35
C SER A 173 25.22 2.01 13.72
N ILE A 174 26.27 1.81 14.54
CA ILE A 174 26.66 0.47 14.99
C ILE A 174 25.57 -0.17 15.84
N PHE A 175 24.99 0.56 16.80
CA PHE A 175 23.88 0.03 17.59
C PHE A 175 22.66 -0.32 16.74
N ILE A 176 22.31 0.49 15.74
CA ILE A 176 21.19 0.16 14.83
C ILE A 176 21.50 -1.09 14.01
N ARG A 177 22.74 -1.30 13.55
CA ARG A 177 23.15 -2.55 12.88
C ARG A 177 22.96 -3.76 13.78
N ILE A 178 23.35 -3.64 15.04
CA ILE A 178 23.12 -4.65 16.08
C ILE A 178 21.61 -4.86 16.30
N PHE A 179 20.80 -3.81 16.37
CA PHE A 179 19.36 -3.97 16.59
C PHE A 179 18.61 -4.60 15.42
N ILE A 180 19.06 -4.43 14.17
CA ILE A 180 18.32 -4.86 12.98
C ILE A 180 17.93 -6.36 13.04
N PRO A 181 18.85 -7.33 13.23
CA PRO A 181 18.48 -8.75 13.29
C PRO A 181 17.43 -9.04 14.37
N MET A 182 17.60 -8.47 15.57
CA MET A 182 16.73 -8.70 16.72
C MET A 182 15.33 -8.09 16.54
N VAL A 183 15.26 -6.80 16.18
CA VAL A 183 14.01 -6.05 16.00
C VAL A 183 13.19 -6.66 14.86
N MET A 184 13.84 -6.95 13.74
CA MET A 184 13.14 -7.50 12.57
C MET A 184 12.65 -8.93 12.83
N HIS A 185 13.43 -9.72 13.59
CA HIS A 185 13.00 -11.03 14.02
C HIS A 185 11.77 -10.95 14.93
N TYR A 186 11.77 -10.06 15.93
CA TYR A 186 10.60 -9.80 16.78
C TYR A 186 9.35 -9.43 15.96
N ILE A 187 9.49 -8.51 15.01
CA ILE A 187 8.37 -8.10 14.16
C ILE A 187 7.85 -9.29 13.35
N SER A 188 8.75 -10.12 12.80
CA SER A 188 8.38 -11.27 11.97
C SER A 188 7.67 -12.39 12.73
N THR A 189 7.96 -12.58 14.02
CA THR A 189 7.43 -13.69 14.81
C THR A 189 6.22 -13.29 15.67
N MET A 190 6.20 -12.06 16.18
CA MET A 190 5.20 -11.62 17.16
C MET A 190 4.25 -10.53 16.66
N LYS A 191 4.55 -9.88 15.54
CA LYS A 191 3.78 -8.75 15.01
C LYS A 191 3.40 -8.96 13.54
N SER A 192 2.67 -7.99 13.00
CA SER A 192 2.28 -7.97 11.60
C SER A 192 3.19 -7.02 10.81
N LYS A 193 3.14 -7.10 9.47
CA LYS A 193 3.87 -6.22 8.56
C LYS A 193 3.62 -4.72 8.84
N SER A 194 2.48 -4.34 9.43
CA SER A 194 2.17 -2.94 9.75
C SER A 194 3.16 -2.33 10.75
N GLU A 195 3.78 -3.15 11.61
CA GLU A 195 4.71 -2.69 12.65
C GLU A 195 5.96 -2.03 12.06
N ASN A 196 6.29 -2.31 10.80
CA ASN A 196 7.39 -1.65 10.10
C ASN A 196 7.26 -0.12 10.06
N ALA A 197 6.04 0.42 10.11
CA ALA A 197 5.83 1.87 10.17
C ALA A 197 6.36 2.49 11.47
N HIS A 198 6.51 1.67 12.53
CA HIS A 198 6.93 2.08 13.87
C HIS A 198 8.41 1.75 14.17
N LEU A 199 9.22 1.44 13.16
CA LEU A 199 10.64 1.08 13.36
C LEU A 199 11.44 2.16 14.11
N ILE A 200 11.08 3.43 13.94
CA ILE A 200 11.72 4.53 14.66
C ILE A 200 11.58 4.40 16.18
N GLU A 201 10.48 3.82 16.68
CA GLU A 201 10.26 3.68 18.13
C GLU A 201 11.28 2.74 18.78
N TYR A 202 11.85 1.79 18.04
CA TYR A 202 12.91 0.92 18.52
C TYR A 202 14.29 1.60 18.53
N TYR A 203 14.51 2.54 17.62
CA TYR A 203 15.82 3.20 17.47
C TYR A 203 15.92 4.51 18.22
N ARG A 204 14.81 5.22 18.46
CA ARG A 204 14.84 6.54 19.09
C ARG A 204 15.48 6.55 20.49
N PRO A 205 15.26 5.55 21.38
CA PRO A 205 15.84 5.59 22.73
C PRO A 205 17.38 5.61 22.76
N ILE A 206 18.08 5.15 21.71
CA ILE A 206 19.55 5.25 21.67
C ILE A 206 20.03 6.70 21.60
N PHE A 207 19.24 7.60 21.01
CA PHE A 207 19.57 9.03 20.97
C PHE A 207 19.50 9.63 22.37
N ASP A 208 18.51 9.22 23.16
CA ASP A 208 18.34 9.69 24.54
C ASP A 208 19.51 9.20 25.41
N ILE A 209 19.92 7.93 25.28
CA ILE A 209 21.10 7.38 26.00
C ILE A 209 22.40 8.11 25.62
N VAL A 210 22.59 8.43 24.35
CA VAL A 210 23.76 9.19 23.90
C VAL A 210 23.74 10.62 24.45
N GLU A 211 22.56 11.25 24.48
CA GLU A 211 22.40 12.58 25.08
C GLU A 211 22.68 12.58 26.59
N GLU A 212 22.25 11.55 27.31
CA GLU A 212 22.51 11.38 28.75
C GLU A 212 24.01 11.21 29.05
N ASN A 213 24.73 10.40 28.26
CA ASN A 213 26.14 10.10 28.49
C ASN A 213 27.10 11.20 28.01
N GLU A 214 26.80 11.82 26.87
CA GLU A 214 27.73 12.75 26.19
C GLU A 214 27.27 14.21 26.27
N HIS A 215 26.07 14.46 26.82
CA HIS A 215 25.46 15.78 26.95
C HIS A 215 25.27 16.51 25.61
N VAL A 216 25.07 15.74 24.52
CA VAL A 216 24.83 16.25 23.16
C VAL A 216 23.50 15.74 22.62
N ASN A 217 22.56 16.66 22.36
CA ASN A 217 21.29 16.34 21.71
C ASN A 217 21.45 16.23 20.18
N LEU A 218 21.87 15.06 19.71
CA LEU A 218 22.06 14.79 18.27
C LEU A 218 20.75 14.79 17.49
N TYR A 219 19.65 14.34 18.11
CA TYR A 219 18.35 14.29 17.45
C TYR A 219 17.88 15.70 17.07
N GLN A 220 17.89 16.63 18.02
CA GLN A 220 17.53 18.03 17.80
C GLN A 220 18.48 18.70 16.82
N LYS A 221 19.78 18.39 16.87
CA LYS A 221 20.77 18.96 15.96
C LYS A 221 20.54 18.51 14.51
N LEU A 222 20.30 17.22 14.29
CA LEU A 222 19.91 16.69 12.98
C LEU A 222 18.59 17.32 12.50
N PHE A 223 17.59 17.40 13.38
CA PHE A 223 16.30 18.01 13.08
C PHE A 223 16.45 19.47 12.62
N ASN A 224 17.20 20.29 13.36
CA ASN A 224 17.45 21.69 13.02
C ASN A 224 18.14 21.82 11.66
N SER A 225 19.14 20.98 11.38
CA SER A 225 19.84 20.97 10.08
C SER A 225 18.91 20.60 8.92
N ILE A 226 18.02 19.61 9.11
CA ILE A 226 17.02 19.22 8.12
C ILE A 226 16.02 20.34 7.92
N ASN A 227 15.45 20.88 9.00
CA ASN A 227 14.44 21.92 8.98
C ASN A 227 14.93 23.16 8.23
N VAL A 228 16.17 23.61 8.44
CA VAL A 228 16.75 24.72 7.65
C VAL A 228 16.74 24.42 6.15
N SER A 229 17.12 23.19 5.77
CA SER A 229 17.13 22.77 4.35
C SER A 229 15.72 22.70 3.76
N VAL A 230 14.74 22.21 4.52
CA VAL A 230 13.33 22.15 4.11
C VAL A 230 12.74 23.55 4.00
N GLN A 231 13.00 24.44 4.96
CA GLN A 231 12.57 25.84 4.94
C GLN A 231 13.13 26.61 3.74
N LEU A 232 14.40 26.35 3.37
CA LEU A 232 14.98 26.91 2.15
C LEU A 232 14.26 26.38 0.88
N SER A 233 13.84 25.12 0.88
CA SER A 233 13.02 24.56 -0.21
C SER A 233 11.62 25.15 -0.22
N TYR A 234 11.00 25.36 0.94
CA TYR A 234 9.69 25.99 1.10
C TYR A 234 9.66 27.37 0.46
N LYS A 235 10.64 28.21 0.80
CA LYS A 235 10.77 29.57 0.23
C LYS A 235 10.95 29.56 -1.28
N LYS A 236 11.67 28.58 -1.84
CA LYS A 236 11.92 28.48 -3.29
C LYS A 236 10.72 27.94 -4.07
N ASN A 237 9.98 26.98 -3.50
CA ASN A 237 8.96 26.20 -4.20
C ASN A 237 7.57 26.36 -3.57
N LYS A 238 7.18 27.58 -3.17
CA LYS A 238 5.98 27.84 -2.36
C LYS A 238 4.72 27.14 -2.90
N ILE A 239 4.47 27.23 -4.20
CA ILE A 239 3.31 26.62 -4.88
C ILE A 239 3.18 25.11 -4.62
N ILE A 240 4.29 24.38 -4.57
CA ILE A 240 4.27 22.93 -4.31
C ILE A 240 3.97 22.66 -2.84
N TRP A 241 4.52 23.49 -1.95
CA TRP A 241 4.30 23.38 -0.53
C TRP A 241 2.89 23.76 -0.11
N ASP A 242 2.25 24.73 -0.77
CA ASP A 242 0.84 25.07 -0.57
C ASP A 242 -0.07 23.85 -0.87
N LYS A 243 0.30 23.02 -1.87
CA LYS A 243 -0.41 21.75 -2.13
C LYS A 243 -0.21 20.71 -1.03
N TYR A 244 0.95 20.69 -0.38
CA TYR A 244 1.19 19.81 0.76
C TYR A 244 0.44 20.29 2.00
N GLU A 245 0.37 21.60 2.21
CA GLU A 245 -0.43 22.21 3.28
C GLU A 245 -1.92 21.90 3.10
N ALA A 246 -2.43 21.91 1.87
CA ALA A 246 -3.79 21.45 1.55
C ALA A 246 -4.04 19.95 1.87
N GLN A 247 -2.98 19.16 2.05
CA GLN A 247 -3.04 17.78 2.56
C GLN A 247 -2.78 17.68 4.07
N SER A 248 -2.79 18.80 4.79
CA SER A 248 -2.45 18.90 6.21
C SER A 248 -1.01 18.46 6.53
N VAL A 249 -0.07 18.66 5.59
CA VAL A 249 1.35 18.38 5.82
C VAL A 249 2.13 19.69 5.84
N ASP A 250 2.58 20.07 7.03
CA ASP A 250 3.39 21.26 7.25
C ASP A 250 4.91 20.96 7.16
N VAL A 251 5.71 22.02 7.22
CA VAL A 251 7.17 21.93 7.08
C VAL A 251 7.81 21.17 8.25
N ILE A 252 7.26 21.30 9.46
CA ILE A 252 7.79 20.65 10.66
C ILE A 252 7.53 19.15 10.54
N SER A 253 6.27 18.74 10.31
CA SER A 253 5.92 17.32 10.13
C SER A 253 6.73 16.66 9.02
N ARG A 254 6.99 17.38 7.91
CA ARG A 254 7.84 16.84 6.84
C ARG A 254 9.31 16.70 7.23
N SER A 255 9.82 17.62 8.03
CA SER A 255 11.18 17.56 8.55
C SER A 255 11.35 16.38 9.51
N GLU A 256 10.35 16.12 10.36
CA GLU A 256 10.31 14.92 11.22
C GLU A 256 10.26 13.64 10.40
N GLU A 257 9.41 13.56 9.36
CA GLU A 257 9.37 12.39 8.47
C GLU A 257 10.74 12.13 7.82
N TYR A 258 11.42 13.17 7.33
CA TYR A 258 12.75 13.02 6.74
C TYR A 258 13.79 12.56 7.75
N LEU A 259 13.75 13.03 8.99
CA LEU A 259 14.66 12.58 10.03
C LEU A 259 14.39 11.12 10.40
N ASP A 260 13.18 10.83 10.84
CA ASP A 260 12.83 9.53 11.42
C ASP A 260 12.89 8.42 10.36
N LYS A 261 12.23 8.62 9.23
CA LYS A 261 12.12 7.58 8.20
C LYS A 261 13.32 7.55 7.28
N ASN A 262 13.67 8.69 6.69
CA ASN A 262 14.68 8.70 5.64
C ASN A 262 16.11 8.68 6.18
N ILE A 263 16.41 9.37 7.28
CA ILE A 263 17.76 9.32 7.87
C ILE A 263 17.86 8.09 8.77
N ILE A 264 17.14 8.07 9.90
CA ILE A 264 17.34 7.07 10.96
C ILE A 264 17.01 5.66 10.48
N VAL A 265 15.78 5.43 10.03
CA VAL A 265 15.35 4.06 9.69
C VAL A 265 15.95 3.58 8.35
N ASP A 266 16.01 4.41 7.31
CA ASP A 266 16.39 3.94 5.96
C ASP A 266 17.89 4.05 5.61
N ASN A 267 18.68 4.85 6.33
CA ASN A 267 20.05 5.16 5.92
C ASN A 267 21.12 5.21 7.02
N VAL A 268 20.80 5.41 8.29
CA VAL A 268 21.84 5.50 9.35
C VAL A 268 22.70 4.24 9.40
N PHE A 269 22.12 3.04 9.27
CA PHE A 269 22.87 1.77 9.24
C PHE A 269 23.83 1.61 8.05
N LYS A 270 23.85 2.55 7.09
CA LYS A 270 24.75 2.56 5.93
C LYS A 270 25.97 3.46 6.12
N TYR A 271 26.12 4.11 7.27
CA TYR A 271 27.27 4.99 7.52
C TYR A 271 28.58 4.20 7.53
N GLN A 272 29.58 4.71 6.82
CA GLN A 272 30.92 4.11 6.72
C GLN A 272 31.95 5.08 7.30
N PHE A 273 33.02 4.55 7.88
CA PHE A 273 34.04 5.33 8.59
C PHE A 273 34.97 6.08 7.62
N ASP A 274 35.14 5.58 6.41
CA ASP A 274 35.91 6.20 5.32
C ASP A 274 35.19 7.37 4.62
N LYS A 275 33.90 7.59 4.90
CA LYS A 275 33.04 8.54 4.17
C LYS A 275 32.46 9.64 5.06
N SER A 276 32.24 10.80 4.44
CA SER A 276 31.62 11.94 5.13
C SER A 276 30.11 11.73 5.34
N ILE A 277 29.74 11.33 6.55
CA ILE A 277 28.35 11.11 7.00
C ILE A 277 27.48 12.35 6.80
N ILE A 278 28.01 13.54 7.09
CA ILE A 278 27.26 14.81 6.97
C ILE A 278 26.93 15.11 5.50
N SER A 279 27.89 14.84 4.60
CA SER A 279 27.68 15.00 3.16
C SER A 279 26.64 13.98 2.67
N PHE A 280 26.71 12.74 3.14
CA PHE A 280 25.74 11.69 2.83
C PHE A 280 24.32 12.06 3.26
N ASN A 281 24.12 12.53 4.49
CA ASN A 281 22.82 13.02 4.98
C ASN A 281 22.30 14.19 4.13
N SER A 282 23.17 15.13 3.78
CA SER A 282 22.82 16.27 2.93
C SER A 282 22.33 15.83 1.53
N VAL A 283 22.96 14.80 0.94
CA VAL A 283 22.55 14.23 -0.34
C VAL A 283 21.20 13.53 -0.24
N ILE A 284 20.94 12.79 0.84
CA ILE A 284 19.65 12.14 1.09
C ILE A 284 18.54 13.20 1.14
N ILE A 285 18.72 14.24 1.94
CA ILE A 285 17.71 15.31 2.10
C ILE A 285 17.44 16.00 0.76
N LYS A 286 18.50 16.36 0.00
CA LYS A 286 18.35 16.96 -1.33
C LYS A 286 17.57 16.06 -2.29
N THR A 287 17.82 14.75 -2.23
CA THR A 287 17.13 13.77 -3.06
C THR A 287 15.65 13.65 -2.68
N GLN A 288 15.33 13.61 -1.38
CA GLN A 288 13.94 13.57 -0.90
C GLN A 288 13.16 14.85 -1.20
N LEU A 289 13.83 16.01 -1.08
CA LEU A 289 13.26 17.29 -1.50
C LEU A 289 12.98 17.29 -3.00
N LYS A 290 13.89 16.79 -3.84
CA LYS A 290 13.67 16.65 -5.28
C LYS A 290 12.47 15.76 -5.59
N TYR A 291 12.35 14.60 -4.95
CA TYR A 291 11.18 13.73 -5.13
C TYR A 291 9.87 14.40 -4.70
N SER A 292 9.91 15.17 -3.62
CA SER A 292 8.74 15.90 -3.13
C SER A 292 8.33 17.01 -4.09
N SER A 293 9.28 17.67 -4.75
CA SER A 293 8.99 18.65 -5.80
C SER A 293 8.37 18.05 -7.07
N HIS A 294 8.66 16.78 -7.38
CA HIS A 294 8.18 16.10 -8.59
C HIS A 294 6.98 15.18 -8.33
N LYS A 295 6.38 15.21 -7.12
CA LYS A 295 5.25 14.35 -6.79
C LYS A 295 4.02 14.77 -7.61
N ASN A 296 3.51 13.83 -8.42
CA ASN A 296 2.23 14.01 -9.08
C ASN A 296 1.12 13.91 -8.03
N PHE A 297 0.41 15.01 -7.82
CA PHE A 297 -0.77 15.03 -6.96
C PHE A 297 -1.94 14.44 -7.74
N ASN A 298 -2.63 13.45 -7.16
CA ASN A 298 -3.77 12.77 -7.80
C ASN A 298 -5.00 13.68 -7.97
N MET A 299 -4.99 14.85 -7.33
CA MET A 299 -6.08 15.82 -7.37
C MET A 299 -5.54 17.17 -7.82
N ASN A 300 -6.30 17.84 -8.68
CA ASN A 300 -6.05 19.22 -9.05
C ASN A 300 -6.62 20.10 -7.93
N TYR A 301 -5.73 20.58 -7.07
CA TYR A 301 -6.07 21.59 -6.08
C TYR A 301 -6.42 22.90 -6.78
N LYS A 302 -7.61 23.41 -6.51
CA LYS A 302 -8.03 24.75 -6.90
C LYS A 302 -8.18 25.57 -5.63
N GLU A 303 -7.55 26.73 -5.62
CA GLU A 303 -7.72 27.69 -4.55
C GLU A 303 -9.16 28.20 -4.54
N ILE A 304 -9.79 28.20 -3.37
CA ILE A 304 -11.13 28.77 -3.21
C ILE A 304 -10.93 30.26 -2.98
N ASN A 305 -11.16 31.05 -4.02
CA ASN A 305 -11.17 32.51 -3.92
C ASN A 305 -12.60 33.05 -3.89
N GLN A 306 -12.78 34.20 -3.23
CA GLN A 306 -14.01 34.98 -3.22
C GLN A 306 -14.05 36.02 -4.36
N GLU A 307 -12.97 36.13 -5.12
CA GLU A 307 -12.91 37.02 -6.27
C GLU A 307 -13.88 36.56 -7.34
N LYS A 308 -14.75 37.48 -7.76
CA LYS A 308 -15.75 37.22 -8.79
C LYS A 308 -15.06 37.18 -10.15
N ASP A 309 -15.35 36.15 -10.91
CA ASP A 309 -14.91 36.08 -12.29
C ASP A 309 -15.74 37.00 -13.21
N SER A 310 -15.49 36.92 -14.52
CA SER A 310 -16.22 37.66 -15.54
C SER A 310 -17.73 37.36 -15.57
N GLU A 311 -18.18 36.26 -14.97
CA GLU A 311 -19.59 35.88 -14.83
C GLU A 311 -20.20 36.41 -13.51
N GLY A 312 -19.41 37.12 -12.70
CA GLY A 312 -19.85 37.68 -11.42
C GLY A 312 -19.96 36.66 -10.28
N LEU A 313 -19.47 35.43 -10.50
CA LEU A 313 -19.51 34.33 -9.53
C LEU A 313 -18.11 34.08 -8.97
N SER A 314 -18.00 33.93 -7.65
CA SER A 314 -16.77 33.46 -7.03
C SER A 314 -16.62 31.94 -7.14
N TYR A 315 -15.41 31.41 -6.93
CA TYR A 315 -15.23 29.96 -6.86
C TYR A 315 -16.02 29.35 -5.71
N LEU A 316 -16.19 30.07 -4.60
CA LEU A 316 -17.06 29.68 -3.49
C LEU A 316 -18.51 29.54 -3.97
N ASP A 317 -19.02 30.53 -4.72
CA ASP A 317 -20.39 30.49 -5.25
C ASP A 317 -20.57 29.31 -6.21
N LYS A 318 -19.57 29.04 -7.07
CA LYS A 318 -19.59 27.87 -7.96
C LYS A 318 -19.58 26.56 -7.18
N LEU A 319 -18.87 26.52 -6.05
CA LEU A 319 -18.84 25.35 -5.16
C LEU A 319 -20.20 25.15 -4.49
N GLU A 320 -20.81 26.21 -3.96
CA GLU A 320 -22.17 26.18 -3.42
C GLU A 320 -23.21 25.79 -4.48
N MET A 321 -23.08 26.28 -5.72
CA MET A 321 -23.93 25.88 -6.83
C MET A 321 -23.73 24.40 -7.22
N SER A 322 -22.50 23.89 -7.10
CA SER A 322 -22.18 22.48 -7.37
C SER A 322 -22.63 21.54 -6.26
N ALA A 323 -22.82 22.04 -5.05
CA ALA A 323 -23.45 21.32 -3.97
C ALA A 323 -24.94 21.16 -4.32
N VAL A 324 -25.25 20.05 -4.99
CA VAL A 324 -26.61 19.74 -5.43
C VAL A 324 -27.52 19.71 -4.20
N LYS A 325 -28.31 20.77 -4.03
CA LYS A 325 -29.51 20.73 -3.19
C LYS A 325 -30.51 19.83 -3.93
N ILE A 326 -30.42 18.53 -3.69
CA ILE A 326 -31.42 17.59 -4.19
C ILE A 326 -32.73 17.97 -3.51
N ASP A 327 -33.70 18.41 -4.31
CA ASP A 327 -35.04 18.66 -3.81
C ASP A 327 -35.64 17.33 -3.32
N GLU A 328 -35.98 17.28 -2.03
CA GLU A 328 -36.60 16.11 -1.40
C GLU A 328 -37.89 15.69 -2.13
N ASN A 329 -38.56 16.64 -2.78
CA ASN A 329 -39.77 16.40 -3.56
C ASN A 329 -39.51 15.45 -4.75
N ILE A 330 -38.35 15.55 -5.41
CA ILE A 330 -37.98 14.64 -6.52
C ILE A 330 -37.85 13.20 -6.00
N ILE A 331 -37.27 13.02 -4.81
CA ILE A 331 -37.14 11.69 -4.19
C ILE A 331 -38.52 11.13 -3.81
N LEU A 332 -39.42 11.97 -3.31
CA LEU A 332 -40.79 11.58 -2.98
C LEU A 332 -41.59 11.18 -4.22
N LEU A 333 -41.54 11.99 -5.29
CA LEU A 333 -42.20 11.70 -6.56
C LEU A 333 -41.67 10.41 -7.19
N SER A 334 -40.36 10.17 -7.16
CA SER A 334 -39.76 8.93 -7.64
C SER A 334 -40.26 7.71 -6.87
N LYS A 335 -40.33 7.78 -5.53
CA LYS A 335 -40.89 6.69 -4.70
C LYS A 335 -42.34 6.37 -5.06
N VAL A 336 -43.18 7.39 -5.22
CA VAL A 336 -44.59 7.22 -5.62
C VAL A 336 -44.69 6.61 -7.02
N ASN A 337 -43.88 7.09 -7.96
CA ASN A 337 -43.86 6.56 -9.33
C ASN A 337 -43.44 5.08 -9.34
N ILE A 338 -42.39 4.71 -8.61
CA ILE A 338 -41.90 3.34 -8.51
C ILE A 338 -43.00 2.40 -7.99
N ASP A 339 -43.65 2.76 -6.89
CA ASP A 339 -44.68 1.91 -6.30
C ASP A 339 -45.93 1.80 -7.19
N SER A 340 -46.32 2.89 -7.86
CA SER A 340 -47.46 2.87 -8.79
C SER A 340 -47.18 2.02 -10.03
N THR A 341 -45.96 2.11 -10.58
CA THR A 341 -45.53 1.37 -11.77
C THR A 341 -45.39 -0.12 -11.48
N ILE A 342 -44.79 -0.50 -10.35
CA ILE A 342 -44.71 -1.91 -9.92
C ILE A 342 -46.12 -2.49 -9.72
N LYS A 343 -47.05 -1.72 -9.14
CA LYS A 343 -48.46 -2.15 -8.99
C LYS A 343 -49.12 -2.35 -10.36
N ARG A 344 -48.87 -1.47 -11.33
CA ARG A 344 -49.38 -1.59 -12.71
C ARG A 344 -48.87 -2.85 -13.39
N ILE A 345 -47.55 -3.07 -13.40
CA ILE A 345 -46.91 -4.26 -13.99
C ILE A 345 -47.47 -5.55 -13.36
N LYS A 346 -47.65 -5.57 -12.03
CA LYS A 346 -48.23 -6.73 -11.35
C LYS A 346 -49.66 -7.05 -11.78
N ARG A 347 -50.49 -6.02 -12.04
CA ARG A 347 -51.87 -6.21 -12.52
C ARG A 347 -51.90 -6.73 -13.96
N GLU A 348 -51.05 -6.18 -14.82
CA GLU A 348 -50.95 -6.56 -16.24
C GLU A 348 -50.52 -8.02 -16.40
N ASN A 349 -49.49 -8.44 -15.67
CA ASN A 349 -48.97 -9.81 -15.79
C ASN A 349 -49.83 -10.87 -15.09
N ARG A 350 -50.78 -10.48 -14.22
CA ARG A 350 -51.63 -11.39 -13.41
C ARG A 350 -50.86 -12.42 -12.56
N ILE A 351 -49.61 -12.13 -12.18
CA ILE A 351 -48.74 -13.05 -11.42
C ILE A 351 -48.87 -12.80 -9.92
N LYS A 352 -49.11 -13.87 -9.14
CA LYS A 352 -49.09 -13.84 -7.67
C LYS A 352 -47.68 -14.18 -7.16
N ILE A 353 -46.99 -13.19 -6.58
CA ILE A 353 -45.69 -13.38 -5.91
C ILE A 353 -45.93 -13.78 -4.45
N SER A 354 -45.37 -14.91 -4.01
CA SER A 354 -45.45 -15.34 -2.60
C SER A 354 -44.51 -14.51 -1.71
N LYS A 355 -44.83 -14.37 -0.43
CA LYS A 355 -43.93 -13.72 0.53
C LYS A 355 -42.68 -14.57 0.81
N ASP A 356 -42.82 -15.89 0.74
CA ASP A 356 -41.73 -16.85 0.99
C ASP A 356 -40.72 -16.84 -0.15
N GLU A 357 -41.20 -16.74 -1.39
CA GLU A 357 -40.38 -16.58 -2.60
C GLU A 357 -39.50 -15.31 -2.53
N ILE A 358 -40.07 -14.18 -2.09
CA ILE A 358 -39.30 -12.94 -1.89
C ILE A 358 -38.22 -13.14 -0.84
N LYS A 359 -38.51 -13.87 0.25
CA LYS A 359 -37.56 -14.11 1.33
C LYS A 359 -36.40 -15.00 0.86
N PHE A 360 -36.70 -16.08 0.13
CA PHE A 360 -35.69 -16.96 -0.46
C PHE A 360 -34.70 -16.19 -1.34
N TYR A 361 -35.19 -15.40 -2.31
CA TYR A 361 -34.31 -14.60 -3.16
C TYR A 361 -33.59 -13.49 -2.39
N THR A 362 -34.15 -12.96 -1.29
CA THR A 362 -33.44 -11.96 -0.47
C THR A 362 -32.21 -12.55 0.23
N GLU A 363 -32.26 -13.84 0.59
CA GLU A 363 -31.19 -14.52 1.32
C GLU A 363 -30.15 -15.16 0.38
N GLN A 364 -30.57 -15.71 -0.77
CA GLN A 364 -29.70 -16.52 -1.63
C GLN A 364 -29.19 -15.78 -2.89
N PHE A 365 -29.88 -14.73 -3.36
CA PHE A 365 -29.51 -14.03 -4.60
C PHE A 365 -28.59 -12.84 -4.34
N LYS A 366 -27.46 -12.80 -5.04
CA LYS A 366 -26.53 -11.67 -5.05
C LYS A 366 -26.73 -10.85 -6.31
N VAL A 367 -27.19 -9.60 -6.15
CA VAL A 367 -27.39 -8.67 -7.26
C VAL A 367 -26.09 -8.51 -8.05
N ASN A 368 -26.11 -8.96 -9.30
CA ASN A 368 -24.98 -8.89 -10.20
C ASN A 368 -25.21 -7.76 -11.24
N ARG A 369 -24.13 -7.27 -11.87
CA ARG A 369 -24.22 -6.14 -12.82
C ARG A 369 -25.00 -6.51 -14.09
N ILE A 370 -24.92 -7.77 -14.51
CA ILE A 370 -25.54 -8.28 -15.74
C ILE A 370 -27.07 -8.35 -15.57
N SER A 371 -27.56 -9.04 -14.54
CA SER A 371 -28.97 -9.16 -14.19
C SER A 371 -29.59 -7.80 -13.91
N LYS A 372 -28.87 -6.90 -13.21
CA LYS A 372 -29.33 -5.52 -12.98
C LYS A 372 -29.54 -4.79 -14.31
N ASN A 373 -28.57 -4.86 -15.22
CA ASN A 373 -28.67 -4.21 -16.53
C ASN A 373 -29.83 -4.78 -17.35
N LEU A 374 -29.98 -6.10 -17.44
CA LEU A 374 -31.08 -6.75 -18.17
C LEU A 374 -32.45 -6.34 -17.65
N ILE A 375 -32.64 -6.36 -16.33
CA ILE A 375 -33.88 -5.90 -15.68
C ILE A 375 -34.13 -4.42 -15.99
N PHE A 376 -33.09 -3.58 -15.93
CA PHE A 376 -33.23 -2.15 -16.15
C PHE A 376 -33.55 -1.83 -17.62
N TYR A 377 -32.93 -2.53 -18.58
CA TYR A 377 -33.28 -2.41 -20.00
C TYR A 377 -34.74 -2.75 -20.24
N TYR A 378 -35.21 -3.87 -19.69
CA TYR A 378 -36.58 -4.32 -19.87
C TYR A 378 -37.62 -3.36 -19.28
N TYR A 379 -37.37 -2.89 -18.06
CA TYR A 379 -38.33 -2.04 -17.35
C TYR A 379 -38.19 -0.54 -17.67
N SER A 380 -37.14 -0.11 -18.38
CA SER A 380 -36.95 1.31 -18.73
C SER A 380 -38.16 1.92 -19.44
N LYS A 381 -38.80 1.17 -20.34
CA LYS A 381 -40.03 1.55 -21.05
C LYS A 381 -41.23 1.77 -20.12
N TYR A 382 -41.32 1.01 -19.03
CA TYR A 382 -42.43 1.10 -18.07
C TYR A 382 -42.26 2.27 -17.10
N PHE A 383 -41.01 2.63 -16.78
CA PHE A 383 -40.67 3.71 -15.86
C PHE A 383 -40.38 5.05 -16.56
N GLY A 384 -40.29 5.06 -17.90
CA GLY A 384 -39.99 6.26 -18.68
C GLY A 384 -38.51 6.67 -18.64
N GLY A 385 -37.61 5.77 -18.21
CA GLY A 385 -36.17 6.01 -18.13
C GLY A 385 -35.47 5.30 -16.97
N TYR A 386 -34.17 5.59 -16.81
CA TYR A 386 -33.31 4.97 -15.77
C TYR A 386 -33.33 5.68 -14.42
N ASN A 387 -33.81 6.93 -14.36
CA ASN A 387 -33.74 7.74 -13.15
C ASN A 387 -34.47 7.07 -12.00
N ASP A 388 -35.71 6.63 -12.19
CA ASP A 388 -36.49 5.95 -11.15
C ASP A 388 -35.97 4.53 -10.86
N LEU A 389 -35.45 3.84 -11.87
CA LEU A 389 -34.85 2.51 -11.68
C LEU A 389 -33.60 2.57 -10.78
N ASN A 390 -32.85 3.67 -10.79
CA ASN A 390 -31.71 3.85 -9.90
C ASN A 390 -32.11 4.03 -8.42
N HIS A 391 -33.35 4.40 -8.13
CA HIS A 391 -33.86 4.66 -6.78
C HIS A 391 -34.65 3.48 -6.18
N ILE A 392 -34.72 2.33 -6.85
CA ILE A 392 -35.46 1.17 -6.35
C ILE A 392 -34.74 0.52 -5.16
N THR A 393 -35.53 0.08 -4.19
CA THR A 393 -35.03 -0.72 -3.06
C THR A 393 -34.77 -2.17 -3.49
N LEU A 394 -33.91 -2.89 -2.74
CA LEU A 394 -33.62 -4.31 -2.99
C LEU A 394 -34.90 -5.17 -3.07
N LYS A 395 -35.87 -4.90 -2.18
CA LYS A 395 -37.15 -5.61 -2.17
C LYS A 395 -38.01 -5.33 -3.40
N GLN A 396 -37.97 -4.11 -3.94
CA GLN A 396 -38.65 -3.76 -5.20
C GLN A 396 -37.94 -4.39 -6.40
N TYR A 397 -36.61 -4.40 -6.39
CA TYR A 397 -35.81 -5.07 -7.41
C TYR A 397 -36.13 -6.57 -7.51
N ILE A 398 -36.15 -7.29 -6.38
CA ILE A 398 -36.48 -8.73 -6.35
C ILE A 398 -37.89 -8.98 -6.89
N LYS A 399 -38.86 -8.10 -6.61
CA LYS A 399 -40.22 -8.23 -7.19
C LYS A 399 -40.20 -8.08 -8.71
N LEU A 400 -39.47 -7.11 -9.25
CA LEU A 400 -39.33 -6.91 -10.70
C LEU A 400 -38.63 -8.09 -11.37
N MET A 401 -37.61 -8.64 -10.70
CA MET A 401 -36.87 -9.84 -11.12
C MET A 401 -37.81 -11.05 -11.22
N ILE A 402 -38.58 -11.36 -10.18
CA ILE A 402 -39.56 -12.46 -10.18
C ILE A 402 -40.61 -12.29 -11.29
N LEU A 403 -41.12 -11.07 -11.46
CA LEU A 403 -42.10 -10.78 -12.52
C LEU A 403 -41.52 -10.98 -13.93
N MET A 404 -40.23 -10.68 -14.11
CA MET A 404 -39.53 -10.86 -15.39
C MET A 404 -39.26 -12.33 -15.66
N LYS A 405 -38.74 -13.08 -14.67
CA LYS A 405 -38.49 -14.54 -14.77
C LYS A 405 -39.74 -15.28 -15.25
N ARG A 406 -40.86 -15.12 -14.55
CA ARG A 406 -42.12 -15.81 -14.88
C ARG A 406 -42.72 -15.40 -16.22
N LYS A 407 -42.52 -14.14 -16.63
CA LYS A 407 -42.98 -13.68 -17.95
C LYS A 407 -42.16 -14.32 -19.08
N MET A 408 -40.85 -14.49 -18.86
CA MET A 408 -39.97 -15.17 -19.80
C MET A 408 -40.26 -16.68 -19.87
N GLU A 409 -40.53 -17.33 -18.74
CA GLU A 409 -40.99 -18.72 -18.71
C GLU A 409 -42.27 -18.92 -19.51
N PHE A 410 -43.27 -18.04 -19.32
CA PHE A 410 -44.51 -18.10 -20.10
C PHE A 410 -44.29 -17.89 -21.61
N SER A 411 -43.26 -17.12 -21.96
CA SER A 411 -42.89 -16.85 -23.37
C SER A 411 -42.00 -17.94 -23.97
N GLY A 412 -41.65 -19.00 -23.20
CA GLY A 412 -40.89 -20.15 -23.66
C GLY A 412 -39.36 -20.03 -23.59
N TYR A 413 -38.83 -19.03 -22.87
CA TYR A 413 -37.37 -18.88 -22.68
C TYR A 413 -36.83 -19.96 -21.73
N GLN A 414 -35.71 -20.58 -22.09
CA GLN A 414 -35.08 -21.68 -21.37
C GLN A 414 -33.89 -21.24 -20.52
N TYR A 415 -33.07 -20.31 -21.02
CA TYR A 415 -31.81 -19.92 -20.36
C TYR A 415 -31.86 -18.50 -19.79
N LEU A 416 -32.44 -17.55 -20.52
CA LEU A 416 -32.43 -16.14 -20.10
C LEU A 416 -33.22 -15.89 -18.82
N ASN A 417 -34.33 -16.62 -18.62
CA ASN A 417 -35.12 -16.60 -17.39
C ASN A 417 -34.29 -17.01 -16.15
N GLN A 418 -33.41 -18.00 -16.30
CA GLN A 418 -32.56 -18.52 -15.23
C GLN A 418 -31.33 -17.63 -14.99
N ILE A 419 -30.75 -17.02 -16.03
CA ILE A 419 -29.63 -16.06 -15.91
C ILE A 419 -30.03 -14.82 -15.09
N ILE A 420 -31.28 -14.37 -15.19
CA ILE A 420 -31.78 -13.21 -14.44
C ILE A 420 -31.76 -13.45 -12.94
N THR A 421 -31.99 -14.68 -12.51
CA THR A 421 -31.94 -15.09 -11.09
C THR A 421 -30.63 -15.75 -10.69
N ALA A 422 -29.67 -15.96 -11.61
CA ALA A 422 -28.43 -16.66 -11.31
C ALA A 422 -27.38 -15.84 -10.54
N ASN A 423 -26.57 -16.54 -9.76
CA ASN A 423 -25.33 -16.01 -9.18
C ASN A 423 -24.14 -16.25 -10.12
N ILE A 424 -23.11 -15.39 -10.04
CA ILE A 424 -21.89 -15.51 -10.86
C ILE A 424 -20.81 -16.22 -10.05
N ASN A 425 -20.22 -17.28 -10.62
CA ASN A 425 -19.02 -17.89 -10.09
C ASN A 425 -17.78 -17.18 -10.67
N GLY A 426 -17.00 -16.51 -9.81
CA GLY A 426 -15.76 -15.84 -10.20
C GLY A 426 -15.90 -14.38 -10.65
N LYS A 427 -15.16 -13.97 -11.69
CA LYS A 427 -15.14 -12.60 -12.23
C LYS A 427 -15.85 -12.55 -13.58
N ILE A 428 -16.62 -11.47 -13.82
CA ILE A 428 -17.23 -11.19 -15.12
C ILE A 428 -16.14 -11.13 -16.19
N ASN A 429 -16.28 -11.98 -17.21
CA ASN A 429 -15.33 -12.04 -18.32
C ASN A 429 -15.87 -11.24 -19.51
N SER A 430 -15.32 -10.04 -19.73
CA SER A 430 -15.72 -9.15 -20.82
C SER A 430 -14.87 -9.33 -22.09
N ARG A 431 -14.16 -10.45 -22.23
CA ARG A 431 -13.42 -10.74 -23.47
C ARG A 431 -14.42 -10.86 -24.63
N THR A 432 -14.08 -10.26 -25.77
CA THR A 432 -14.84 -10.40 -27.01
C THR A 432 -14.76 -11.84 -27.50
N ILE A 433 -15.88 -12.38 -28.01
CA ILE A 433 -15.92 -13.72 -28.62
C ILE A 433 -14.93 -13.76 -29.79
N HIS A 434 -14.06 -14.77 -29.82
CA HIS A 434 -13.07 -14.97 -30.90
C HIS A 434 -13.58 -15.86 -32.06
N ASN A 435 -14.77 -16.47 -31.93
CA ASN A 435 -15.33 -17.34 -32.96
C ASN A 435 -16.04 -16.51 -34.05
N SER A 436 -15.32 -16.21 -35.12
CA SER A 436 -15.81 -15.42 -36.27
C SER A 436 -17.06 -16.00 -36.94
N LYS A 437 -17.19 -17.34 -37.01
CA LYS A 437 -18.35 -18.00 -37.64
C LYS A 437 -19.65 -17.80 -36.86
N PHE A 438 -19.56 -17.70 -35.53
CA PHE A 438 -20.72 -17.48 -34.67
C PHE A 438 -21.20 -16.03 -34.74
N ILE A 439 -20.26 -15.08 -34.76
CA ILE A 439 -20.56 -13.66 -34.94
C ILE A 439 -21.22 -13.42 -36.30
N GLU A 440 -20.70 -14.01 -37.38
CA GLU A 440 -21.27 -13.90 -38.72
C GLU A 440 -22.70 -14.47 -38.81
N LYS A 441 -22.98 -15.57 -38.10
CA LYS A 441 -24.33 -16.16 -38.00
C LYS A 441 -25.31 -15.26 -37.24
N VAL A 442 -24.86 -14.62 -36.17
CA VAL A 442 -25.67 -13.65 -35.40
C VAL A 442 -25.92 -12.38 -36.22
N GLU A 443 -24.90 -11.89 -36.93
CA GLU A 443 -25.00 -10.69 -37.78
C GLU A 443 -25.90 -10.90 -39.01
N THR A 444 -25.96 -12.11 -39.55
CA THR A 444 -26.83 -12.47 -40.69
C THR A 444 -28.28 -12.78 -40.28
N SER A 445 -28.58 -12.89 -38.98
CA SER A 445 -29.95 -13.11 -38.50
C SER A 445 -30.86 -11.94 -38.88
N SER A 446 -32.06 -12.25 -39.40
CA SER A 446 -33.08 -11.25 -39.76
C SER A 446 -33.52 -10.41 -38.56
N VAL A 447 -33.53 -11.00 -37.35
CA VAL A 447 -33.88 -10.29 -36.10
C VAL A 447 -32.82 -9.27 -35.74
N TYR A 448 -31.54 -9.63 -35.84
CA TYR A 448 -30.42 -8.73 -35.56
C TYR A 448 -30.38 -7.56 -36.55
N GLN A 449 -30.58 -7.83 -37.84
CA GLN A 449 -30.63 -6.80 -38.88
C GLN A 449 -31.78 -5.81 -38.66
N ASN A 450 -32.96 -6.27 -38.23
CA ASN A 450 -34.09 -5.39 -37.91
C ASN A 450 -33.79 -4.51 -36.68
N ILE A 451 -33.22 -5.07 -35.62
CA ILE A 451 -32.81 -4.31 -34.42
C ILE A 451 -31.79 -3.23 -34.78
N ARG A 452 -30.80 -3.59 -35.61
CA ARG A 452 -29.69 -2.71 -36.02
C ARG A 452 -30.14 -1.57 -36.93
N ASN A 453 -30.98 -1.88 -37.93
CA ASN A 453 -31.28 -0.96 -39.02
C ASN A 453 -32.55 -0.13 -38.78
N GLU A 454 -33.53 -0.65 -38.02
CA GLU A 454 -34.82 0.02 -37.80
C GLU A 454 -34.96 0.64 -36.40
N LYS A 455 -34.62 -0.09 -35.34
CA LYS A 455 -34.88 0.35 -33.94
C LYS A 455 -33.76 1.19 -33.32
N PHE A 456 -32.49 0.80 -33.51
CA PHE A 456 -31.34 1.46 -32.86
C PHE A 456 -30.38 2.14 -33.84
N LYS A 457 -30.91 2.64 -34.96
CA LYS A 457 -30.13 3.29 -36.04
C LYS A 457 -29.17 4.37 -35.53
N THR A 458 -29.62 5.21 -34.59
CA THR A 458 -28.85 6.31 -33.98
C THR A 458 -27.72 5.87 -33.05
N ILE A 459 -27.74 4.65 -32.51
CA ILE A 459 -26.70 4.15 -31.59
C ILE A 459 -25.49 3.64 -32.38
N ASN A 460 -25.72 3.12 -33.59
CA ASN A 460 -24.67 2.57 -34.45
C ASN A 460 -23.79 3.67 -35.08
N ASP A 461 -24.34 4.86 -35.33
CA ASP A 461 -23.61 5.98 -35.92
C ASP A 461 -22.57 6.62 -34.96
N VAL A 462 -22.62 6.30 -33.67
CA VAL A 462 -21.78 6.94 -32.62
C VAL A 462 -20.42 6.22 -32.44
N GLY A 463 -20.12 5.18 -33.23
CA GLY A 463 -18.77 4.60 -33.32
C GLY A 463 -18.25 3.87 -32.08
N LYS A 464 -19.11 3.52 -31.10
CA LYS A 464 -18.73 2.80 -29.88
C LYS A 464 -18.94 1.28 -29.97
N GLY A 465 -18.63 0.67 -31.11
CA GLY A 465 -18.76 -0.78 -31.33
C GLY A 465 -20.19 -1.32 -31.15
N ASP A 466 -20.41 -2.58 -31.55
CA ASP A 466 -21.73 -3.20 -31.41
C ASP A 466 -21.99 -3.58 -29.94
N LEU A 467 -22.66 -2.68 -29.21
CA LEU A 467 -23.04 -2.85 -27.79
C LEU A 467 -23.81 -4.16 -27.54
N ILE A 468 -24.62 -4.59 -28.50
CA ILE A 468 -25.38 -5.85 -28.46
C ILE A 468 -24.42 -7.05 -28.42
N ILE A 469 -23.40 -7.04 -29.28
CA ILE A 469 -22.38 -8.11 -29.35
C ILE A 469 -21.53 -8.14 -28.08
N ASN A 470 -21.22 -6.98 -27.50
CA ASN A 470 -20.47 -6.90 -26.25
C ASN A 470 -21.25 -7.47 -25.05
N ILE A 471 -22.57 -7.22 -24.98
CA ILE A 471 -23.42 -7.81 -23.93
C ILE A 471 -23.54 -9.31 -24.14
N LEU A 472 -23.76 -9.77 -25.37
CA LEU A 472 -23.82 -11.20 -25.71
C LEU A 472 -22.51 -11.92 -25.38
N SER A 473 -21.36 -11.30 -25.70
CA SER A 473 -20.03 -11.81 -25.35
C SER A 473 -19.83 -11.96 -23.85
N THR A 474 -20.36 -11.02 -23.07
CA THR A 474 -20.27 -11.06 -21.61
C THR A 474 -21.17 -12.16 -21.03
N LEU A 475 -22.35 -12.40 -21.62
CA LEU A 475 -23.25 -13.48 -21.21
C LEU A 475 -22.63 -14.86 -21.48
N ILE A 476 -22.07 -15.07 -22.66
CA ILE A 476 -21.50 -16.37 -23.06
C ILE A 476 -20.26 -16.73 -22.23
N ASN A 477 -19.40 -15.75 -21.93
CA ASN A 477 -18.12 -16.00 -21.26
C ASN A 477 -18.20 -16.03 -19.73
N THR A 478 -19.38 -15.82 -19.14
CA THR A 478 -19.58 -15.79 -17.69
C THR A 478 -20.22 -17.09 -17.22
N GLU A 479 -19.66 -17.72 -16.19
CA GLU A 479 -20.22 -18.92 -15.57
C GLU A 479 -21.30 -18.54 -14.54
N PHE A 480 -22.50 -19.09 -14.71
CA PHE A 480 -23.66 -18.85 -13.87
C PHE A 480 -24.02 -20.09 -13.05
N THR A 481 -24.52 -19.90 -11.83
CA THR A 481 -25.13 -20.96 -11.01
C THR A 481 -26.60 -20.71 -10.76
N TYR A 482 -27.41 -21.76 -10.82
CA TYR A 482 -28.85 -21.68 -10.56
C TYR A 482 -29.15 -21.13 -9.16
N VAL A 483 -30.19 -20.30 -9.09
CA VAL A 483 -30.89 -19.92 -7.87
C VAL A 483 -32.37 -19.95 -8.22
N ASP A 484 -33.04 -21.03 -7.86
CA ASP A 484 -34.45 -21.25 -8.18
C ASP A 484 -35.25 -21.62 -6.93
N TYR A 485 -36.38 -20.93 -6.74
CA TYR A 485 -37.31 -21.21 -5.65
C TYR A 485 -38.12 -22.47 -5.92
N ASP A 486 -38.50 -22.72 -7.19
CA ASP A 486 -39.38 -23.84 -7.54
C ASP A 486 -38.61 -25.18 -7.57
N ASN A 487 -37.28 -25.12 -7.78
CA ASN A 487 -36.38 -26.28 -7.73
C ASN A 487 -35.17 -26.00 -6.82
N PRO A 488 -35.32 -26.07 -5.49
CA PRO A 488 -34.23 -25.78 -4.55
C PRO A 488 -33.01 -26.70 -4.70
N GLU A 489 -33.21 -27.93 -5.20
CA GLU A 489 -32.17 -28.95 -5.38
C GLU A 489 -31.11 -28.56 -6.42
N LEU A 490 -31.47 -27.74 -7.41
CA LEU A 490 -30.55 -27.25 -8.44
C LEU A 490 -29.75 -26.02 -7.99
N THR A 491 -30.07 -25.43 -6.84
CA THR A 491 -29.45 -24.18 -6.38
C THR A 491 -27.95 -24.41 -6.10
N GLY A 492 -27.10 -23.70 -6.84
CA GLY A 492 -25.65 -23.81 -6.75
C GLY A 492 -25.00 -24.67 -7.84
N GLU A 493 -25.77 -25.39 -8.65
CA GLU A 493 -25.24 -26.11 -9.82
C GLU A 493 -24.96 -25.15 -10.98
N PRO A 494 -23.90 -25.42 -11.80
CA PRO A 494 -23.58 -24.59 -12.95
C PRO A 494 -24.65 -24.74 -14.06
N ILE A 495 -24.97 -23.63 -14.71
CA ILE A 495 -25.89 -23.61 -15.86
C ILE A 495 -25.11 -24.00 -17.12
N GLU A 496 -25.35 -25.20 -17.65
CA GLU A 496 -24.85 -25.60 -18.97
C GLU A 496 -25.72 -24.99 -20.07
N MET A 497 -25.16 -24.03 -20.82
CA MET A 497 -25.90 -23.22 -21.80
C MET A 497 -25.60 -23.64 -23.23
N ASP A 498 -26.63 -23.81 -24.06
CA ASP A 498 -26.50 -23.86 -25.52
C ASP A 498 -26.37 -22.44 -26.08
N LEU A 499 -25.25 -22.17 -26.76
CA LEU A 499 -24.89 -20.85 -27.27
C LEU A 499 -25.86 -20.35 -28.37
N ASP A 500 -26.40 -21.26 -29.19
CA ASP A 500 -27.29 -20.89 -30.29
C ASP A 500 -28.69 -20.50 -29.74
N ILE A 501 -29.20 -21.25 -28.76
CA ILE A 501 -30.50 -20.98 -28.13
C ILE A 501 -30.43 -19.69 -27.32
N LEU A 502 -29.38 -19.51 -26.50
CA LEU A 502 -29.20 -18.30 -25.69
C LEU A 502 -29.09 -17.03 -26.56
N SER A 503 -28.43 -17.13 -27.71
CA SER A 503 -28.27 -15.98 -28.61
C SER A 503 -29.59 -15.57 -29.24
N GLN A 504 -30.38 -16.55 -29.69
CA GLN A 504 -31.71 -16.28 -30.23
C GLN A 504 -32.63 -15.67 -29.16
N GLU A 505 -32.65 -16.24 -27.95
CA GLU A 505 -33.38 -15.68 -26.81
C GLU A 505 -32.94 -14.25 -26.49
N PHE A 506 -31.64 -13.98 -26.43
CA PHE A 506 -31.14 -12.64 -26.16
C PHE A 506 -31.55 -11.63 -27.25
N LEU A 507 -31.52 -12.01 -28.52
CA LEU A 507 -31.96 -11.14 -29.62
C LEU A 507 -33.46 -10.87 -29.56
N ASP A 508 -34.28 -11.88 -29.27
CA ASP A 508 -35.73 -11.73 -29.11
C ASP A 508 -36.05 -10.85 -27.91
N PHE A 509 -35.28 -10.97 -26.82
CA PHE A 509 -35.38 -10.08 -25.66
C PHE A 509 -35.04 -8.62 -26.03
N VAL A 510 -33.94 -8.38 -26.74
CA VAL A 510 -33.55 -7.04 -27.18
C VAL A 510 -34.59 -6.44 -28.14
N ASN A 511 -35.24 -7.27 -28.97
CA ASN A 511 -36.32 -6.80 -29.83
C ASN A 511 -37.60 -6.41 -29.05
N GLN A 512 -37.82 -6.91 -27.83
CA GLN A 512 -39.00 -6.56 -27.03
C GLN A 512 -38.86 -5.23 -26.27
N ILE A 513 -37.62 -4.79 -26.05
CA ILE A 513 -37.28 -3.48 -25.49
C ILE A 513 -37.60 -2.40 -26.54
#